data_AF-A0A832T1U0-F1
#
_entry.id   AF-A0A832T1U0-F1
#
_cell.length_a   1.000
_cell.length_b   1.000
_cell.length_c   1.000
_cell.angle_alpha   90.00
_cell.angle_beta   90.00
_cell.angle_gamma   90.00
#
_symmetry.space_group_name_H-M   'P 1'
#
loop_
_entity.id
_entity.type
_entity.pdbx_description
1 polymer ?
#
loop_
_entity_poly.entity_id
_entity_poly.type
_entity_poly.pdbx_seq_one_letter_code
_entity_poly.pdbx_strand_id
1 'polypeptide(L)'
;MRFAALYSHQFGKRMVANLLNEPGHCRACGPVCDGCKYDMYSLVDSLVAVEELPKPEELPPFVDEPEDHLPELPPVDVLVAIGLHPDLLVALSEVYEIKALIVPVEEPDWIDPWIEEKLREVCEENSVELTVARPGCDLEPSGPVTEAFCDAGMIGRPKLFMKVEDGVVIDVHVVRSAPCGCTWFVAKRLVGVDADPEEVKATVSEAHHSYPCTASMEVDKHVGDTLLHVAGRLHIEAALRALEEATDTDA
;
A
#
# COMPACT_ATOMS: atom_id res chain seq x y z
N MET A 1 -17.21 8.66 -2.86
CA MET A 1 -15.85 8.56 -3.43
C MET A 1 -15.85 7.34 -4.33
N ARG A 2 -15.54 7.51 -5.60
CA ARG A 2 -15.44 6.44 -6.61
C ARG A 2 -13.98 6.25 -6.97
N PHE A 3 -13.53 5.02 -7.18
CA PHE A 3 -12.15 4.78 -7.59
C PHE A 3 -12.02 3.73 -8.69
N ALA A 4 -10.93 3.82 -9.44
CA ALA A 4 -10.49 2.80 -10.38
C ALA A 4 -9.04 2.40 -10.08
N ALA A 5 -8.64 1.22 -10.54
CA ALA A 5 -7.27 0.74 -10.44
C ALA A 5 -6.76 0.27 -11.80
N LEU A 6 -5.60 0.77 -12.20
CA LEU A 6 -4.84 0.32 -13.36
C LEU A 6 -3.54 -0.30 -12.87
N TYR A 7 -3.28 -1.55 -13.25
CA TYR A 7 -2.03 -2.19 -12.84
C TYR A 7 -1.48 -3.12 -13.91
N SER A 8 -0.18 -3.36 -13.85
CA SER A 8 0.52 -4.39 -14.65
C SER A 8 1.48 -5.23 -13.79
N HIS A 9 1.51 -4.98 -12.48
CA HIS A 9 2.38 -5.65 -11.50
C HIS A 9 1.59 -6.46 -10.47
N GLN A 10 2.19 -7.52 -9.91
CA GLN A 10 1.53 -8.42 -8.96
C GLN A 10 1.07 -7.70 -7.68
N PHE A 11 1.78 -6.65 -7.26
CA PHE A 11 1.32 -5.82 -6.14
C PHE A 11 -0.02 -5.17 -6.42
N GLY A 12 -0.31 -4.75 -7.66
CA GLY A 12 -1.58 -4.11 -8.00
C GLY A 12 -2.75 -5.04 -7.75
N LYS A 13 -2.66 -6.27 -8.26
CA LYS A 13 -3.62 -7.33 -7.96
C LYS A 13 -3.79 -7.55 -6.46
N ARG A 14 -2.69 -7.54 -5.70
CA ARG A 14 -2.74 -7.74 -4.24
C ARG A 14 -3.38 -6.56 -3.51
N MET A 15 -2.97 -5.33 -3.80
CA MET A 15 -3.52 -4.13 -3.18
C MET A 15 -5.02 -4.02 -3.47
N VAL A 16 -5.44 -4.24 -4.72
CA VAL A 16 -6.86 -4.21 -5.09
C VAL A 16 -7.64 -5.29 -4.36
N ALA A 17 -7.17 -6.54 -4.34
CA ALA A 17 -7.84 -7.61 -3.61
C ALA A 17 -7.89 -7.34 -2.08
N ASN A 18 -6.90 -6.62 -1.54
CA ASN A 18 -6.94 -6.16 -0.16
C ASN A 18 -8.02 -5.09 0.06
N LEU A 19 -8.04 -4.03 -0.78
CA LEU A 19 -9.04 -2.94 -0.76
C LEU A 19 -10.48 -3.42 -0.90
N LEU A 20 -10.72 -4.41 -1.77
CA LEU A 20 -12.03 -5.01 -1.97
C LEU A 20 -12.40 -6.03 -0.87
N ASN A 21 -11.44 -6.35 -0.01
CA ASN A 21 -11.54 -7.37 1.01
C ASN A 21 -11.95 -8.75 0.45
N GLU A 22 -11.35 -9.12 -0.68
CA GLU A 22 -11.65 -10.36 -1.40
C GLU A 22 -11.41 -11.58 -0.49
N PRO A 23 -12.40 -12.48 -0.32
CA PRO A 23 -12.25 -13.67 0.50
C PRO A 23 -11.07 -14.55 0.06
N GLY A 24 -10.20 -14.89 1.00
CA GLY A 24 -9.04 -15.77 0.74
C GLY A 24 -7.87 -15.07 0.05
N HIS A 25 -7.91 -13.74 -0.11
CA HIS A 25 -6.76 -12.97 -0.59
C HIS A 25 -5.57 -13.07 0.36
N CYS A 26 -5.78 -12.86 1.67
CA CYS A 26 -4.74 -13.07 2.68
C CYS A 26 -4.68 -14.55 3.04
N ARG A 27 -3.52 -15.18 2.82
CA ARG A 27 -3.27 -16.60 3.11
C ARG A 27 -2.12 -16.82 4.09
N ALA A 28 -1.58 -15.76 4.67
CA ALA A 28 -0.36 -15.81 5.48
C ALA A 28 -0.50 -16.70 6.74
N CYS A 29 -1.70 -16.76 7.35
CA CYS A 29 -1.98 -17.64 8.47
C CYS A 29 -2.30 -19.09 8.06
N GLY A 30 -2.45 -19.38 6.77
CA GLY A 30 -2.83 -20.71 6.30
C GLY A 30 -4.12 -21.24 6.98
N PRO A 31 -4.14 -22.50 7.45
CA PRO A 31 -5.32 -23.11 8.06
C PRO A 31 -5.81 -22.47 9.37
N VAL A 32 -4.96 -21.68 10.05
CA VAL A 32 -5.32 -21.04 11.32
C VAL A 32 -5.82 -19.60 11.16
N CYS A 33 -6.20 -19.21 9.94
CA CYS A 33 -6.78 -17.90 9.66
C CYS A 33 -8.13 -17.72 10.37
N ASP A 34 -8.27 -16.64 11.14
CA ASP A 34 -9.49 -16.26 11.86
C ASP A 34 -10.27 -15.14 11.15
N GLY A 35 -9.79 -14.66 10.00
CA GLY A 35 -10.46 -13.65 9.21
C GLY A 35 -10.34 -12.22 9.73
N CYS A 36 -9.25 -11.89 10.44
CA CYS A 36 -9.04 -10.62 11.15
C CYS A 36 -9.34 -9.29 10.43
N LYS A 37 -9.39 -9.28 9.10
CA LYS A 37 -9.69 -8.08 8.29
C LYS A 37 -11.10 -8.04 7.70
N TYR A 38 -11.79 -9.19 7.61
CA TYR A 38 -13.12 -9.26 7.03
C TYR A 38 -14.08 -8.57 8.02
N ASP A 39 -14.86 -7.59 7.55
CA ASP A 39 -15.71 -6.64 8.31
C ASP A 39 -15.06 -5.32 8.77
N MET A 40 -13.75 -5.13 8.60
CA MET A 40 -13.09 -3.89 9.02
C MET A 40 -13.25 -2.76 8.01
N TYR A 41 -13.20 -3.09 6.71
CA TYR A 41 -13.39 -2.17 5.59
C TYR A 41 -13.74 -2.96 4.33
N SER A 42 -14.31 -2.28 3.34
CA SER A 42 -14.37 -2.75 1.95
C SER A 42 -14.68 -1.56 1.05
N LEU A 43 -13.91 -1.40 -0.01
CA LEU A 43 -14.19 -0.39 -1.03
C LEU A 43 -15.01 -0.94 -2.21
N VAL A 44 -15.59 -2.14 -2.10
CA VAL A 44 -16.32 -2.75 -3.23
C VAL A 44 -17.43 -1.85 -3.79
N ASP A 45 -18.16 -1.14 -2.93
CA ASP A 45 -19.24 -0.22 -3.35
C ASP A 45 -18.70 1.07 -3.98
N SER A 46 -17.42 1.39 -3.75
CA SER A 46 -16.73 2.55 -4.34
C SER A 46 -16.02 2.19 -5.64
N LEU A 47 -15.88 0.90 -5.97
CA LEU A 47 -15.13 0.45 -7.13
C LEU A 47 -15.89 0.72 -8.42
N VAL A 48 -15.18 1.29 -9.40
CA VAL A 48 -15.70 1.52 -10.75
C VAL A 48 -15.11 0.54 -11.75
N ALA A 49 -13.79 0.37 -11.73
CA ALA A 49 -13.08 -0.50 -12.66
C ALA A 49 -11.75 -0.97 -12.08
N VAL A 50 -11.33 -2.16 -12.51
CA VAL A 50 -10.00 -2.72 -12.25
C VAL A 50 -9.53 -3.29 -13.58
N GLU A 51 -8.48 -2.70 -14.16
CA GLU A 51 -7.94 -3.13 -15.44
C GLU A 51 -6.47 -3.54 -15.30
N GLU A 52 -6.16 -4.71 -15.83
CA GLU A 52 -4.79 -5.20 -15.96
C GLU A 52 -4.24 -4.78 -17.33
N LEU A 53 -3.22 -3.94 -17.34
CA LEU A 53 -2.59 -3.43 -18.55
C LEU A 53 -1.37 -4.28 -18.93
N PRO A 54 -0.93 -4.23 -20.21
CA PRO A 54 0.32 -4.84 -20.63
C PRO A 54 1.48 -4.40 -19.73
N LYS A 55 2.44 -5.30 -19.53
CA LYS A 55 3.64 -4.96 -18.78
C LYS A 55 4.46 -3.91 -19.53
N PRO A 56 5.26 -3.08 -18.82
CA PRO A 56 6.14 -2.11 -19.49
C PRO A 56 7.04 -2.75 -20.55
N GLU A 57 7.55 -3.97 -20.31
CA GLU A 57 8.38 -4.73 -21.25
C GLU A 57 7.65 -5.22 -22.52
N GLU A 58 6.32 -5.17 -22.54
CA GLU A 58 5.48 -5.57 -23.68
C GLU A 58 5.10 -4.37 -24.58
N LEU A 59 5.41 -3.15 -24.13
CA LEU A 59 5.16 -1.91 -24.86
C LEU A 59 6.47 -1.37 -25.48
N PRO A 60 6.37 -0.51 -26.51
CA PRO A 60 7.53 0.20 -27.03
C PRO A 60 8.19 1.04 -25.93
N PRO A 61 9.53 1.24 -25.95
CA PRO A 61 10.22 2.06 -24.95
C PRO A 61 9.74 3.51 -24.84
N PHE A 62 9.08 4.00 -25.89
CA PHE A 62 8.43 5.30 -25.96
C PHE A 62 7.06 5.11 -26.60
N VAL A 63 6.01 5.60 -25.96
CA VAL A 63 4.63 5.54 -26.45
C VAL A 63 4.22 6.93 -26.91
N ASP A 64 4.00 7.09 -28.23
CA ASP A 64 3.64 8.37 -28.84
C ASP A 64 2.21 8.82 -28.51
N GLU A 65 1.25 7.88 -28.47
CA GLU A 65 -0.18 8.12 -28.21
C GLU A 65 -0.63 7.27 -27.00
N PRO A 66 -0.39 7.71 -25.75
CA PRO A 66 -0.72 6.97 -24.54
C PRO A 66 -2.20 6.56 -24.43
N GLU A 67 -3.11 7.40 -24.91
CA GLU A 67 -4.56 7.17 -24.89
C GLU A 67 -4.99 5.89 -25.62
N ASP A 68 -4.26 5.48 -26.67
CA ASP A 68 -4.57 4.28 -27.46
C ASP A 68 -4.27 2.99 -26.69
N HIS A 69 -3.48 3.08 -25.62
CA HIS A 69 -3.07 1.97 -24.76
C HIS A 69 -3.81 1.95 -23.41
N LEU A 70 -4.63 2.98 -23.14
CA LEU A 70 -5.37 3.16 -21.91
C LEU A 70 -6.84 2.75 -22.10
N PRO A 71 -7.46 2.05 -21.13
CA PRO A 71 -8.86 1.67 -21.21
C PRO A 71 -9.78 2.89 -21.07
N GLU A 72 -10.98 2.84 -21.64
CA GLU A 72 -11.99 3.85 -21.34
C GLU A 72 -12.47 3.74 -19.89
N LEU A 73 -12.35 4.83 -19.13
CA LEU A 73 -12.88 4.92 -17.76
C LEU A 73 -13.85 6.10 -17.65
N PRO A 74 -14.98 5.95 -16.94
CA PRO A 74 -15.80 7.11 -16.58
C PRO A 74 -15.08 7.96 -15.52
N PRO A 75 -15.52 9.20 -15.26
CA PRO A 75 -14.96 10.02 -14.19
C PRO A 75 -14.97 9.31 -12.82
N VAL A 76 -13.84 9.37 -12.13
CA VAL A 76 -13.63 8.79 -10.78
C VAL A 76 -12.95 9.82 -9.87
N ASP A 77 -13.09 9.68 -8.55
CA ASP A 77 -12.40 10.57 -7.63
C ASP A 77 -10.92 10.19 -7.48
N VAL A 78 -10.62 8.89 -7.41
CA VAL A 78 -9.27 8.36 -7.16
C VAL A 78 -8.89 7.35 -8.23
N LEU A 79 -7.69 7.48 -8.79
CA LEU A 79 -7.06 6.47 -9.63
C LEU A 79 -5.85 5.89 -8.90
N VAL A 80 -5.80 4.56 -8.80
CA VAL A 80 -4.63 3.84 -8.29
C VAL A 80 -3.86 3.28 -9.49
N ALA A 81 -2.60 3.65 -9.65
CA ALA A 81 -1.76 3.22 -10.78
C ALA A 81 -0.50 2.50 -10.29
N ILE A 82 -0.27 1.25 -10.75
CA ILE A 82 0.79 0.40 -10.21
C ILE A 82 1.53 -0.35 -11.34
N GLY A 83 2.83 -0.11 -11.47
CA GLY A 83 3.73 -0.83 -12.37
C GLY A 83 3.58 -0.47 -13.85
N LEU A 84 2.82 0.58 -14.17
CA LEU A 84 2.51 0.94 -15.55
C LEU A 84 3.75 1.38 -16.34
N HIS A 85 3.65 1.40 -17.67
CA HIS A 85 4.69 2.04 -18.48
C HIS A 85 4.79 3.55 -18.14
N PRO A 86 6.00 4.13 -18.01
CA PRO A 86 6.17 5.52 -17.57
C PRO A 86 5.37 6.54 -18.39
N ASP A 87 5.35 6.39 -19.71
CA ASP A 87 4.60 7.29 -20.59
C ASP A 87 3.08 7.22 -20.35
N LEU A 88 2.55 6.02 -20.08
CA LEU A 88 1.14 5.86 -19.73
C LEU A 88 0.83 6.46 -18.37
N LEU A 89 1.73 6.31 -17.40
CA LEU A 89 1.59 6.84 -16.04
C LEU A 89 1.50 8.37 -16.04
N VAL A 90 2.38 9.05 -16.80
CA VAL A 90 2.41 10.51 -16.88
C VAL A 90 1.17 11.07 -17.57
N ALA A 91 0.61 10.35 -18.55
CA ALA A 91 -0.59 10.78 -19.28
C ALA A 91 -1.89 10.66 -18.47
N LEU A 92 -1.92 9.91 -17.36
CA LEU A 92 -3.17 9.56 -16.66
C LEU A 92 -4.02 10.76 -16.25
N SER A 93 -3.41 11.83 -15.73
CA SER A 93 -4.13 13.03 -15.27
C SER A 93 -4.63 13.91 -16.40
N GLU A 94 -4.12 13.73 -17.62
CA GLU A 94 -4.60 14.43 -18.82
C GLU A 94 -5.71 13.63 -19.51
N VAL A 95 -5.58 12.30 -19.52
CA VAL A 95 -6.52 11.37 -20.18
C VAL A 95 -7.79 11.19 -19.35
N TYR A 96 -7.69 11.15 -18.02
CA TYR A 96 -8.81 10.84 -17.14
C TYR A 96 -9.23 12.02 -16.27
N GLU A 97 -10.55 12.19 -16.11
CA GLU A 97 -11.12 13.12 -15.12
C GLU A 97 -11.03 12.51 -13.71
N ILE A 98 -9.95 12.85 -13.00
CA ILE A 98 -9.65 12.37 -11.65
C ILE A 98 -9.36 13.52 -10.68
N LYS A 99 -9.53 13.30 -9.38
CA LYS A 99 -9.15 14.27 -8.34
C LYS A 99 -7.86 13.89 -7.62
N ALA A 100 -7.52 12.60 -7.61
CA ALA A 100 -6.31 12.10 -7.00
C ALA A 100 -5.72 10.93 -7.79
N LEU A 101 -4.39 10.88 -7.83
CA LEU A 101 -3.60 9.78 -8.37
C LEU A 101 -2.72 9.20 -7.24
N ILE A 102 -2.88 7.91 -6.96
CA ILE A 102 -2.08 7.18 -5.97
C ILE A 102 -1.18 6.19 -6.70
N VAL A 103 0.13 6.32 -6.49
CA VAL A 103 1.18 5.55 -7.18
C VAL A 103 2.08 4.85 -6.16
N PRO A 104 1.71 3.66 -5.71
CA PRO A 104 2.59 2.81 -4.92
C PRO A 104 3.68 2.19 -5.80
N VAL A 105 4.92 2.29 -5.34
CA VAL A 105 6.11 1.81 -6.04
C VAL A 105 6.68 0.63 -5.29
N GLU A 106 6.68 -0.55 -5.91
CA GLU A 106 7.18 -1.79 -5.28
C GLU A 106 8.39 -2.37 -6.00
N GLU A 107 8.75 -1.80 -7.16
CA GLU A 107 9.95 -2.11 -7.92
C GLU A 107 10.66 -0.79 -8.28
N PRO A 108 12.00 -0.74 -8.22
CA PRO A 108 12.74 0.51 -8.39
C PRO A 108 12.71 1.09 -9.81
N ASP A 109 12.56 0.23 -10.83
CA ASP A 109 13.02 0.54 -12.19
C ASP A 109 11.96 1.16 -13.12
N TRP A 110 10.70 1.27 -12.69
CA TRP A 110 9.62 1.84 -13.53
C TRP A 110 9.31 3.31 -13.25
N ILE A 111 9.84 3.90 -12.16
CA ILE A 111 9.73 5.34 -11.86
C ILE A 111 11.08 5.83 -11.38
N ASP A 112 11.82 6.49 -12.27
CA ASP A 112 13.04 7.22 -11.93
C ASP A 112 12.72 8.65 -11.41
N PRO A 113 13.71 9.41 -10.89
CA PRO A 113 13.46 10.76 -10.39
C PRO A 113 12.91 11.74 -11.42
N TRP A 114 13.23 11.55 -12.71
CA TRP A 114 12.75 12.44 -13.77
C TRP A 114 11.27 12.17 -14.09
N ILE A 115 10.88 10.90 -14.18
CA ILE A 115 9.47 10.50 -14.32
C ILE A 115 8.64 10.98 -13.13
N GLU A 116 9.16 10.83 -11.91
CA GLU A 116 8.44 11.26 -10.71
C GLU A 116 8.23 12.78 -10.68
N GLU A 117 9.25 13.56 -11.06
CA GLU A 117 9.13 15.01 -11.20
C GLU A 117 8.12 15.38 -12.29
N LYS A 118 8.19 14.72 -13.45
CA LYS A 118 7.27 14.97 -14.54
C LYS A 118 5.82 14.66 -14.14
N LEU A 119 5.61 13.57 -13.41
CA LEU A 119 4.30 13.20 -12.88
C LEU A 119 3.76 14.26 -11.91
N ARG A 120 4.62 14.84 -11.07
CA ARG A 120 4.25 15.95 -10.17
C ARG A 120 3.82 17.19 -10.97
N GLU A 121 4.61 17.58 -11.98
CA GLU A 121 4.28 18.72 -12.85
C GLU A 121 2.89 18.55 -13.50
N VAL A 122 2.66 17.41 -14.17
CA VAL A 122 1.40 17.19 -14.91
C VAL A 122 0.20 17.06 -13.96
N CYS A 123 0.36 16.43 -12.79
CA CYS A 123 -0.71 16.38 -11.80
C CYS A 123 -1.02 17.77 -11.23
N GLU A 124 -0.02 18.61 -10.97
CA GLU A 124 -0.22 19.99 -10.51
C GLU A 124 -0.95 20.84 -11.55
N GLU A 125 -0.54 20.77 -12.82
CA GLU A 125 -1.19 21.47 -13.94
C GLU A 125 -2.68 21.10 -14.08
N ASN A 126 -3.02 19.84 -13.79
CA ASN A 126 -4.39 19.32 -13.85
C ASN A 126 -5.14 19.38 -12.51
N SER A 127 -4.58 20.01 -11.46
CA SER A 127 -5.19 20.10 -10.12
C SER A 127 -5.53 18.74 -9.49
N VAL A 128 -4.68 17.74 -9.71
CA VAL A 128 -4.81 16.36 -9.20
C VAL A 128 -3.91 16.18 -7.98
N GLU A 129 -4.46 15.69 -6.86
CA GLU A 129 -3.67 15.27 -5.70
C GLU A 129 -2.81 14.06 -6.05
N LEU A 130 -1.49 14.23 -6.12
CA LEU A 130 -0.57 13.12 -6.37
C LEU A 130 0.00 12.59 -5.06
N THR A 131 -0.11 11.29 -4.82
CA THR A 131 0.61 10.57 -3.76
C THR A 131 1.45 9.47 -4.39
N VAL A 132 2.78 9.59 -4.29
CA VAL A 132 3.73 8.54 -4.68
C VAL A 132 4.30 7.93 -3.41
N ALA A 133 4.21 6.61 -3.26
CA ALA A 133 4.63 5.88 -2.05
C ALA A 133 5.69 4.83 -2.39
N ARG A 134 6.85 4.89 -1.75
CA ARG A 134 8.01 4.05 -2.07
C ARG A 134 8.66 3.47 -0.80
N PRO A 135 8.34 2.23 -0.37
CA PRO A 135 7.39 1.29 -0.96
C PRO A 135 5.94 1.73 -0.77
N GLY A 136 4.97 0.96 -1.27
CA GLY A 136 3.55 1.23 -1.01
C GLY A 136 3.19 1.29 0.49
N CYS A 137 3.99 0.64 1.35
CA CYS A 137 3.84 0.73 2.80
C CYS A 137 4.19 2.11 3.38
N ASP A 138 4.82 3.00 2.63
CA ASP A 138 5.10 4.40 3.03
C ASP A 138 4.05 5.38 2.49
N LEU A 139 2.85 4.87 2.21
CA LEU A 139 1.76 5.67 1.66
C LEU A 139 1.25 6.66 2.71
N GLU A 140 1.62 7.93 2.52
CA GLU A 140 1.14 9.09 3.26
C GLU A 140 0.28 9.98 2.33
N PRO A 141 -0.97 10.29 2.70
CA PRO A 141 -1.83 11.16 1.91
C PRO A 141 -1.21 12.54 1.64
N SER A 142 -1.38 13.05 0.42
CA SER A 142 -0.94 14.40 0.04
C SER A 142 -2.03 15.47 0.12
N GLY A 143 -3.28 15.08 0.34
CA GLY A 143 -4.42 15.99 0.43
C GLY A 143 -5.71 15.31 0.89
N PRO A 144 -6.83 16.05 0.98
CA PRO A 144 -8.09 15.55 1.53
C PRO A 144 -8.71 14.39 0.74
N VAL A 145 -8.53 14.33 -0.59
CA VAL A 145 -9.07 13.22 -1.40
C VAL A 145 -8.29 11.93 -1.13
N THR A 146 -6.95 12.02 -1.14
CA THR A 146 -6.07 10.89 -0.82
C THR A 146 -6.21 10.44 0.63
N GLU A 147 -6.45 11.37 1.57
CA GLU A 147 -6.69 11.06 2.99
C GLU A 147 -7.99 10.28 3.16
N ALA A 148 -9.09 10.77 2.57
CA ALA A 148 -10.37 10.08 2.59
C ALA A 148 -10.29 8.66 1.99
N PHE A 149 -9.51 8.48 0.92
CA PHE A 149 -9.27 7.17 0.31
C PHE A 149 -8.52 6.21 1.24
N CYS A 150 -7.41 6.67 1.80
CA CYS A 150 -6.60 5.90 2.72
C CYS A 150 -7.39 5.50 3.98
N ASP A 151 -8.19 6.42 4.54
CA ASP A 151 -9.01 6.14 5.71
C ASP A 151 -10.16 5.16 5.39
N ALA A 152 -10.84 5.32 4.26
CA ALA A 152 -11.90 4.40 3.83
C ALA A 152 -11.40 2.96 3.61
N GLY A 153 -10.16 2.81 3.16
CA GLY A 153 -9.51 1.51 3.00
C GLY A 153 -8.70 1.02 4.19
N MET A 154 -8.58 1.83 5.24
CA MET A 154 -7.64 1.60 6.32
C MET A 154 -6.23 1.27 5.80
N ILE A 155 -5.78 1.92 4.73
CA ILE A 155 -4.47 1.71 4.12
C ILE A 155 -3.54 2.91 4.28
N GLY A 156 -2.23 2.65 4.29
CA GLY A 156 -1.16 3.65 4.29
C GLY A 156 0.04 3.20 5.12
N ARG A 157 0.78 4.15 5.69
CA ARG A 157 1.84 3.83 6.66
C ARG A 157 1.28 3.03 7.85
N PRO A 158 1.84 1.85 8.19
CA PRO A 158 1.31 0.99 9.24
C PRO A 158 1.10 1.74 10.55
N LYS A 159 -0.06 1.53 11.19
CA LYS A 159 -0.38 2.11 12.49
C LYS A 159 -1.14 1.08 13.32
N LEU A 160 -0.60 0.80 14.50
CA LEU A 160 -1.11 -0.20 15.44
C LEU A 160 -1.47 0.47 16.77
N PHE A 161 -2.35 -0.19 17.51
CA PHE A 161 -2.56 0.06 18.93
C PHE A 161 -2.39 -1.26 19.67
N MET A 162 -1.66 -1.26 20.78
CA MET A 162 -1.38 -2.46 21.57
C MET A 162 -1.95 -2.35 22.98
N LYS A 163 -2.42 -3.49 23.50
CA LYS A 163 -2.72 -3.67 24.92
C LYS A 163 -1.72 -4.65 25.51
N VAL A 164 -1.22 -4.30 26.70
CA VAL A 164 -0.26 -5.11 27.44
C VAL A 164 -0.84 -5.42 28.82
N GLU A 165 -0.70 -6.67 29.25
CA GLU A 165 -1.05 -7.16 30.59
C GLU A 165 0.07 -8.08 31.07
N ASP A 166 0.51 -7.91 32.33
CA ASP A 166 1.57 -8.72 32.94
C ASP A 166 2.87 -8.79 32.09
N GLY A 167 3.18 -7.71 31.35
CA GLY A 167 4.34 -7.64 30.46
C GLY A 167 4.21 -8.45 29.16
N VAL A 168 3.00 -8.83 28.75
CA VAL A 168 2.71 -9.57 27.51
C VAL A 168 1.71 -8.81 26.65
N VAL A 169 1.93 -8.78 25.34
CA VAL A 169 0.98 -8.20 24.38
C VAL A 169 -0.25 -9.10 24.26
N ILE A 170 -1.39 -8.65 24.79
CA ILE A 170 -2.64 -9.43 24.78
C ILE A 170 -3.54 -9.13 23.57
N ASP A 171 -3.39 -7.95 22.96
CA ASP A 171 -4.22 -7.50 21.85
C ASP A 171 -3.50 -6.47 20.98
N VAL A 172 -3.74 -6.53 19.67
CA VAL A 172 -3.18 -5.59 18.69
C VAL A 172 -4.27 -5.19 17.71
N HIS A 173 -4.68 -3.93 17.76
CA HIS A 173 -5.63 -3.36 16.82
C HIS A 173 -4.90 -2.68 15.67
N VAL A 174 -5.29 -3.01 14.43
CA VAL A 174 -4.78 -2.34 13.23
C VAL A 174 -5.63 -1.10 12.99
N VAL A 175 -5.02 0.07 13.17
CA VAL A 175 -5.64 1.37 12.84
C VAL A 175 -5.46 1.65 11.35
N ARG A 176 -4.29 1.34 10.81
CA ARG A 176 -3.95 1.48 9.39
C ARG A 176 -3.02 0.36 8.97
N SER A 177 -3.31 -0.25 7.83
CA SER A 177 -2.56 -1.36 7.26
C SER A 177 -1.69 -0.89 6.10
N ALA A 178 -0.57 -1.55 5.86
CA ALA A 178 0.11 -1.48 4.58
C ALA A 178 -0.88 -1.82 3.45
N PRO A 179 -0.81 -1.19 2.25
CA PRO A 179 -1.78 -1.43 1.19
C PRO A 179 -1.88 -2.90 0.74
N CYS A 180 -0.80 -3.66 0.89
CA CYS A 180 -0.76 -5.10 0.60
C CYS A 180 -1.42 -5.99 1.67
N GLY A 181 -1.82 -5.45 2.82
CA GLY A 181 -2.42 -6.16 3.95
C GLY A 181 -1.44 -6.78 4.96
N CYS A 182 -0.12 -6.63 4.78
CA CYS A 182 0.92 -7.24 5.63
C CYS A 182 0.73 -6.93 7.13
N THR A 183 0.33 -5.70 7.45
CA THR A 183 0.17 -5.24 8.83
C THR A 183 -0.86 -6.06 9.61
N TRP A 184 -1.89 -6.60 8.96
CA TRP A 184 -2.86 -7.50 9.60
C TRP A 184 -2.22 -8.82 10.08
N PHE A 185 -1.29 -9.34 9.29
CA PHE A 185 -0.55 -10.55 9.65
C PHE A 185 0.45 -10.27 10.76
N VAL A 186 1.18 -9.16 10.66
CA VAL A 186 2.12 -8.71 11.71
C VAL A 186 1.41 -8.52 13.05
N ALA A 187 0.26 -7.83 13.07
CA ALA A 187 -0.53 -7.61 14.28
C ALA A 187 -0.92 -8.93 14.95
N LYS A 188 -1.29 -9.96 14.18
CA LYS A 188 -1.62 -11.29 14.72
C LYS A 188 -0.43 -12.02 15.31
N ARG A 189 0.76 -11.85 14.74
CA ARG A 189 1.98 -12.49 15.25
C ARG A 189 2.48 -11.85 16.54
N LEU A 190 2.09 -10.60 16.81
CA LEU A 190 2.49 -9.87 18.00
C LEU A 190 1.67 -10.25 19.25
N VAL A 191 0.50 -10.86 19.10
CA VAL A 191 -0.28 -11.33 20.26
C VAL A 191 0.43 -12.51 20.93
N GLY A 192 0.64 -12.40 22.24
CA GLY A 192 1.36 -13.37 23.07
C GLY A 192 2.87 -13.17 23.12
N VAL A 193 3.39 -12.11 22.51
CA VAL A 193 4.81 -11.73 22.58
C VAL A 193 5.06 -10.93 23.85
N ASP A 194 6.22 -11.13 24.48
CA ASP A 194 6.66 -10.32 25.60
C ASP A 194 6.74 -8.84 25.16
N ALA A 195 6.29 -7.93 26.04
CA ALA A 195 6.29 -6.49 25.82
C ALA A 195 7.72 -5.89 25.95
N ASP A 196 8.69 -6.58 25.34
CA ASP A 196 10.08 -6.18 25.21
C ASP A 196 10.35 -5.68 23.78
N PRO A 197 11.03 -4.53 23.60
CA PRO A 197 11.32 -3.98 22.28
C PRO A 197 12.07 -4.92 21.32
N GLU A 198 13.00 -5.74 21.82
CA GLU A 198 13.77 -6.65 20.96
C GLU A 198 12.94 -7.86 20.54
N GLU A 199 12.11 -8.41 21.44
CA GLU A 199 11.17 -9.50 21.11
C GLU A 199 10.10 -9.05 20.10
N VAL A 200 9.53 -7.86 20.28
CA VAL A 200 8.59 -7.25 19.33
C VAL A 200 9.25 -7.06 17.98
N LYS A 201 10.45 -6.49 17.93
CA LYS A 201 11.19 -6.27 16.68
C LYS A 201 11.53 -7.59 15.97
N ALA A 202 11.99 -8.61 16.71
CA ALA A 202 12.27 -9.93 16.16
C ALA A 202 11.02 -10.56 15.55
N THR A 203 9.90 -10.49 16.27
CA THR A 203 8.60 -11.01 15.80
C THR A 203 8.12 -10.30 14.53
N VAL A 204 8.18 -8.96 14.51
CA VAL A 204 7.78 -8.20 13.31
C VAL A 204 8.65 -8.57 12.12
N SER A 205 9.97 -8.68 12.33
CA SER A 205 10.90 -9.08 11.27
C SER A 205 10.55 -10.46 10.72
N GLU A 206 10.36 -11.46 11.58
CA GLU A 206 9.97 -12.82 11.16
C GLU A 206 8.64 -12.82 10.41
N ALA A 207 7.63 -12.13 10.96
CA ALA A 207 6.30 -12.06 10.37
C ALA A 207 6.31 -11.37 9.00
N HIS A 208 7.03 -10.25 8.86
CA HIS A 208 7.16 -9.54 7.60
C HIS A 208 7.82 -10.39 6.52
N HIS A 209 8.93 -11.08 6.83
CA HIS A 209 9.61 -11.96 5.87
C HIS A 209 8.81 -13.23 5.54
N SER A 210 7.93 -13.66 6.46
CA SER A 210 7.01 -14.79 6.22
C SER A 210 5.74 -14.37 5.45
N TYR A 211 5.43 -13.08 5.42
CA TYR A 211 4.36 -12.55 4.58
C TYR A 211 4.83 -12.55 3.12
N PRO A 212 3.97 -12.91 2.15
CA PRO A 212 4.32 -12.90 0.73
C PRO A 212 4.51 -11.49 0.13
N CYS A 213 5.27 -10.60 0.80
CA CYS A 213 5.50 -9.21 0.41
C CYS A 213 6.00 -9.10 -1.04
N THR A 214 5.55 -8.06 -1.73
CA THR A 214 5.87 -7.79 -3.15
C THR A 214 6.93 -6.70 -3.32
N ALA A 215 7.40 -6.11 -2.22
CA ALA A 215 8.43 -5.09 -2.27
C ALA A 215 9.74 -5.71 -2.76
N SER A 216 10.38 -5.06 -3.73
CA SER A 216 11.58 -5.58 -4.36
C SER A 216 12.75 -5.72 -3.38
N MET A 217 13.57 -6.74 -3.63
CA MET A 217 14.88 -6.94 -3.00
C MET A 217 16.01 -6.21 -3.74
N GLU A 218 15.69 -5.54 -4.85
CA GLU A 218 16.66 -4.69 -5.55
C GLU A 218 16.82 -3.36 -4.82
N VAL A 219 18.03 -2.80 -4.92
CA VAL A 219 18.34 -1.51 -4.30
C VAL A 219 17.67 -0.41 -5.10
N ASP A 220 16.80 0.32 -4.43
CA ASP A 220 16.13 1.48 -4.99
C ASP A 220 17.00 2.73 -4.82
N LYS A 221 17.19 3.48 -5.91
CA LYS A 221 18.10 4.63 -5.94
C LYS A 221 17.58 5.83 -5.15
N HIS A 222 16.26 5.96 -5.02
CA HIS A 222 15.64 7.06 -4.29
C HIS A 222 15.81 6.88 -2.78
N VAL A 223 15.68 5.65 -2.29
CA VAL A 223 15.76 5.35 -0.84
C VAL A 223 17.14 4.87 -0.38
N GLY A 224 18.00 4.40 -1.30
CA GLY A 224 19.35 3.92 -0.98
C GLY A 224 19.42 2.57 -0.27
N ASP A 225 18.31 1.81 -0.28
CA ASP A 225 18.13 0.50 0.36
C ASP A 225 17.14 -0.32 -0.50
N THR A 226 16.87 -1.57 -0.13
CA THR A 226 15.82 -2.35 -0.78
C THR A 226 14.44 -1.91 -0.28
N LEU A 227 13.44 -1.91 -1.16
CA LEU A 227 12.06 -1.57 -0.78
C LEU A 227 11.51 -2.54 0.27
N LEU A 228 11.94 -3.80 0.23
CA LEU A 228 11.61 -4.81 1.24
C LEU A 228 12.17 -4.46 2.64
N HIS A 229 13.41 -3.96 2.73
CA HIS A 229 13.96 -3.50 4.01
C HIS A 229 13.25 -2.27 4.54
N VAL A 230 12.93 -1.29 3.66
CA VAL A 230 12.14 -0.12 4.05
C VAL A 230 10.79 -0.57 4.60
N ALA A 231 10.08 -1.47 3.90
CA ALA A 231 8.81 -2.03 4.37
C ALA A 231 8.93 -2.70 5.75
N GLY A 232 9.97 -3.51 5.96
CA GLY A 232 10.24 -4.13 7.27
C GLY A 232 10.48 -3.11 8.38
N ARG A 233 11.28 -2.07 8.11
CA ARG A 233 11.53 -0.98 9.07
C ARG A 233 10.25 -0.23 9.44
N LEU A 234 9.40 0.09 8.46
CA LEU A 234 8.12 0.77 8.70
C LEU A 234 7.20 -0.04 9.61
N HIS A 235 7.17 -1.37 9.47
CA HIS A 235 6.40 -2.24 10.36
C HIS A 235 7.00 -2.31 11.77
N ILE A 236 8.33 -2.36 11.88
CA ILE A 236 9.03 -2.35 13.18
C ILE A 236 8.76 -1.03 13.91
N GLU A 237 8.92 0.10 13.23
CA GLU A 237 8.64 1.43 13.77
C GLU A 237 7.19 1.53 14.27
N ALA A 238 6.23 1.05 13.47
CA ALA A 238 4.82 1.06 13.85
C ALA A 238 4.54 0.20 15.09
N ALA A 239 5.19 -0.96 15.22
CA ALA A 239 5.02 -1.85 16.36
C ALA A 239 5.68 -1.30 17.63
N LEU A 240 6.91 -0.79 17.53
CA LEU A 240 7.61 -0.19 18.66
C LEU A 240 6.89 1.05 19.18
N ARG A 241 6.39 1.90 18.28
CA ARG A 241 5.57 3.05 18.67
C ARG A 241 4.30 2.61 19.39
N ALA A 242 3.62 1.58 18.89
CA ALA A 242 2.41 1.06 19.54
C ALA A 242 2.71 0.41 20.91
N LEU A 243 3.89 -0.17 21.09
CA LEU A 243 4.38 -0.66 22.38
C LEU A 243 4.64 0.49 23.36
N GLU A 244 5.29 1.56 22.92
CA GLU A 244 5.52 2.77 23.74
C GLU A 244 4.21 3.45 24.16
N GLU A 245 3.22 3.46 23.28
CA GLU A 245 1.89 4.03 23.51
C GLU A 245 0.90 3.02 24.13
N ALA A 246 1.35 1.80 24.48
CA ALA A 246 0.47 0.73 24.94
C ALA A 246 -0.27 1.11 26.21
N THR A 247 -1.54 0.73 26.29
CA THR A 247 -2.29 0.83 27.53
C THR A 247 -1.88 -0.32 28.44
N ASP A 248 -1.26 0.03 29.56
CA ASP A 248 -0.94 -0.90 30.63
C ASP A 248 -2.17 -1.07 31.51
N THR A 249 -2.74 -2.27 31.52
CA THR A 249 -3.95 -2.57 32.28
C THR A 249 -3.65 -2.82 33.77
N ASP A 250 -2.36 -2.86 34.14
CA ASP A 250 -1.88 -3.03 35.51
C ASP A 250 -1.68 -1.69 36.27
N ALA A 251 -1.97 -0.55 35.63
CA ALA A 251 -1.81 0.81 36.16
C ALA A 251 -3.07 1.42 36.83
#